data_AF-A0A4S3J871-F1
#
_entry.id   AF-A0A4S3J871-F1
#
_cell.length_a   1.000
_cell.length_b   1.000
_cell.length_c   1.000
_cell.angle_alpha   90.00
_cell.angle_beta   90.00
_cell.angle_gamma   90.00
#
_symmetry.space_group_name_H-M   'P 1'
#
loop_
_entity.id
_entity.type
_entity.pdbx_description
1 polymer ?
#
loop_
_entity_poly.entity_id
_entity_poly.type
_entity_poly.pdbx_seq_one_letter_code
_entity_poly.pdbx_strand_id
1 'polypeptide(L)'
;MPPLTPDQLSTAAATCLQLQATAQDIHDKRPFVALLFAPDNSTTLLSSLSLSHVRHAECELARNAADNFSWEYLADCTMVSSWEPCAMCAGTIYWAHIGRLVYLASESALQPGRGDRSSGGVGGADCAR
;
A
#
# COMPACT_ATOMS: atom_id res chain seq x y z
N MET A 1 3.49 -1.17 18.88
CA MET A 1 2.65 -0.30 18.05
C MET A 1 1.15 -0.63 18.23
N PRO A 2 0.27 0.34 18.57
CA PRO A 2 -1.18 0.11 18.66
C PRO A 2 -1.80 -0.25 17.30
N PRO A 3 -2.94 -0.96 17.25
CA PRO A 3 -3.65 -1.22 16.00
C PRO A 3 -4.22 0.08 15.40
N LEU A 4 -4.44 0.09 14.09
CA LEU A 4 -5.07 1.22 13.41
C LEU A 4 -6.54 1.32 13.82
N THR A 5 -7.04 2.53 14.01
CA THR A 5 -8.47 2.76 14.20
C THR A 5 -9.24 2.61 12.88
N PRO A 6 -10.56 2.37 12.91
CA PRO A 6 -11.39 2.36 11.70
C PRO A 6 -11.29 3.66 10.89
N ASP A 7 -11.15 4.80 11.57
CA ASP A 7 -10.98 6.10 10.91
C ASP A 7 -9.63 6.19 10.20
N GLN A 8 -8.55 5.73 10.83
CA GLN A 8 -7.23 5.68 10.21
C GLN A 8 -7.21 4.76 8.99
N LEU A 9 -7.85 3.60 9.06
CA LEU A 9 -8.01 2.68 7.93
C LEU A 9 -8.80 3.33 6.79
N SER A 10 -9.89 4.02 7.12
CA SER A 10 -10.72 4.71 6.13
C SER A 10 -9.98 5.86 5.45
N THR A 11 -9.19 6.63 6.21
CA THR A 11 -8.32 7.68 5.68
C THR A 11 -7.24 7.08 4.77
N ALA A 12 -6.58 6.00 5.19
CA ALA A 12 -5.58 5.32 4.37
C ALA A 12 -6.16 4.82 3.04
N ALA A 13 -7.36 4.21 3.09
CA ALA A 13 -8.07 3.76 1.90
C ALA A 13 -8.42 4.93 0.97
N ALA A 14 -8.92 6.04 1.51
CA ALA A 14 -9.21 7.24 0.72
C ALA A 14 -7.94 7.81 0.06
N THR A 15 -6.81 7.87 0.78
CA THR A 15 -5.53 8.31 0.22
C THR A 15 -5.04 7.39 -0.89
N CYS A 16 -5.11 6.07 -0.72
CA CYS A 16 -4.78 5.11 -1.78
C CYS A 16 -5.64 5.35 -3.03
N LEU A 17 -6.96 5.51 -2.88
CA LEU A 17 -7.87 5.75 -4.00
C LEU A 17 -7.59 7.08 -4.72
N GLN A 18 -7.26 8.13 -3.97
CA GLN A 18 -6.87 9.42 -4.55
C GLN A 18 -5.59 9.31 -5.40
N LEU A 19 -4.56 8.64 -4.87
CA LEU A 19 -3.31 8.42 -5.61
C LEU A 19 -3.52 7.56 -6.86
N GLN A 20 -4.38 6.54 -6.79
CA GLN A 20 -4.76 5.73 -7.95
C GLN A 20 -5.45 6.57 -9.03
N ALA A 21 -6.39 7.43 -8.64
CA ALA A 21 -7.10 8.31 -9.55
C ALA A 21 -6.13 9.26 -10.27
N THR A 22 -5.26 9.95 -9.52
CA THR A 22 -4.25 10.84 -10.10
C THR A 22 -3.32 10.11 -11.06
N ALA A 23 -2.89 8.90 -10.72
CA ALA A 23 -2.00 8.14 -11.58
C ALA A 23 -2.68 7.64 -12.87
N GLN A 24 -3.97 7.32 -12.82
CA GLN A 24 -4.76 6.97 -14.01
C GLN A 24 -4.82 8.14 -14.99
N ASP A 25 -5.00 9.36 -14.49
CA ASP A 25 -5.08 10.57 -15.33
C ASP A 25 -3.75 10.85 -16.04
N ILE A 26 -2.61 10.54 -15.42
CA ILE A 26 -1.28 10.84 -15.95
C ILE A 26 -0.73 9.70 -16.83
N HIS A 27 -0.98 8.45 -16.46
CA HIS A 27 -0.30 7.28 -17.03
C HIS A 27 -1.20 6.32 -17.81
N ASP A 28 -2.51 6.60 -17.90
CA ASP A 28 -3.54 5.71 -18.47
C ASP A 28 -3.50 4.28 -17.89
N LYS A 29 -3.08 4.16 -16.62
CA LYS A 29 -2.97 2.92 -15.86
C LYS A 29 -3.49 3.13 -14.45
N ARG A 30 -4.14 2.12 -13.86
CA ARG A 30 -4.46 2.10 -12.42
C ARG A 30 -3.35 1.36 -11.68
N PRO A 31 -2.32 2.05 -11.16
CA PRO A 31 -1.25 1.37 -10.48
C PRO A 31 -1.70 0.85 -9.12
N PHE A 32 -0.98 -0.15 -8.63
CA PHE A 32 -1.01 -0.47 -7.21
C PHE A 32 -0.33 0.65 -6.44
N VAL A 33 -0.78 0.88 -5.21
CA VAL A 33 -0.30 1.95 -4.34
C VAL A 33 0.14 1.37 -3.01
N ALA A 34 1.21 1.94 -2.46
CA ALA A 34 1.65 1.70 -1.10
C ALA A 34 1.90 3.04 -0.39
N LEU A 35 1.63 3.08 0.91
CA LEU A 35 1.88 4.18 1.82
C LEU A 35 2.76 3.71 2.97
N LEU A 36 3.63 4.57 3.48
CA LEU A 36 4.31 4.39 4.75
C LEU A 36 3.75 5.39 5.76
N PHE A 37 3.18 4.90 6.85
CA PHE A 37 2.84 5.71 8.00
C PHE A 37 3.95 5.67 9.05
N ALA A 38 4.15 6.82 9.68
CA ALA A 38 4.93 6.94 10.90
C ALA A 38 4.30 6.13 12.06
N PRO A 39 4.99 6.00 13.20
CA PRO A 39 4.49 5.25 14.35
C PRO A 39 3.15 5.73 14.95
N ASP A 40 2.69 6.93 14.56
CA ASP A 40 1.38 7.48 14.94
C ASP A 40 0.21 6.90 14.11
N ASN A 41 0.50 6.12 13.06
CA ASN A 41 -0.45 5.59 12.07
C ASN A 41 -1.30 6.65 11.35
N SER A 42 -0.86 7.91 11.31
CA SER A 42 -1.58 9.01 10.65
C SER A 42 -0.70 9.85 9.75
N THR A 43 0.59 9.99 10.06
CA THR A 43 1.51 10.78 9.26
C THR A 43 2.05 9.96 8.10
N THR A 44 1.71 10.32 6.86
CA THR A 44 2.29 9.70 5.66
C THR A 44 3.74 10.19 5.47
N LEU A 45 4.68 9.27 5.62
CA LEU A 45 6.11 9.51 5.40
C LEU A 45 6.48 9.39 3.92
N LEU A 46 5.98 8.33 3.26
CA LEU A 46 6.27 8.01 1.87
C LEU A 46 5.02 7.44 1.20
N SER A 47 4.94 7.60 -0.12
CA SER A 47 4.01 6.89 -0.98
C SER A 47 4.71 6.39 -2.24
N SER A 48 4.17 5.34 -2.85
CA SER A 48 4.72 4.75 -4.07
C SER A 48 3.62 4.18 -4.94
N LEU A 49 3.88 4.13 -6.24
CA LEU A 49 3.02 3.55 -7.28
C LEU A 49 3.77 2.38 -7.94
N SER A 50 3.04 1.43 -8.53
CA SER A 50 3.68 0.43 -9.39
C SER A 50 4.19 1.07 -10.68
N LEU A 51 5.48 0.87 -10.97
CA LEU A 51 6.17 1.51 -12.10
C LEU A 51 6.38 0.56 -13.28
N SER A 52 6.48 -0.74 -13.02
CA SER A 52 6.60 -1.80 -14.03
C SER A 52 6.20 -3.15 -13.46
N HIS A 53 6.22 -4.20 -14.29
CA HIS A 53 5.89 -5.58 -13.90
C HIS A 53 6.71 -6.16 -12.75
N VAL A 54 7.87 -5.60 -12.44
CA VAL A 54 8.76 -6.06 -11.34
C VAL A 54 9.13 -4.93 -10.37
N ARG A 55 8.62 -3.71 -10.62
CA ARG A 55 8.78 -2.55 -9.74
C ARG A 55 7.44 -2.24 -9.10
N HIS A 56 7.05 -3.08 -8.16
CA HIS A 56 5.81 -2.99 -7.42
C HIS A 56 5.87 -1.87 -6.39
N ALA A 57 4.72 -1.27 -6.08
CA ALA A 57 4.62 -0.12 -5.20
C ALA A 57 5.27 -0.40 -3.83
N GLU A 58 5.01 -1.57 -3.26
CA GLU A 58 5.52 -1.98 -1.95
C GLU A 58 7.03 -2.17 -1.96
N CYS A 59 7.58 -2.80 -3.02
CA CYS A 59 9.02 -2.99 -3.15
C CYS A 59 9.76 -1.65 -3.26
N GLU A 60 9.26 -0.75 -4.12
CA GLU A 60 9.89 0.55 -4.31
C GLU A 60 9.78 1.41 -3.04
N LEU A 61 8.64 1.34 -2.34
CA LEU A 61 8.45 2.03 -1.07
C LEU A 61 9.36 1.47 0.02
N ALA A 62 9.46 0.15 0.16
CA ALA A 62 10.32 -0.49 1.16
C ALA A 62 11.81 -0.20 0.92
N ARG A 63 12.26 -0.20 -0.33
CA ARG A 63 13.62 0.21 -0.71
C ARG A 63 13.89 1.67 -0.33
N ASN A 64 13.00 2.57 -0.74
CA ASN A 64 13.11 3.99 -0.43
C ASN A 64 13.08 4.24 1.10
N ALA A 65 12.24 3.50 1.83
CA ALA A 65 12.19 3.58 3.28
C ALA A 65 13.52 3.14 3.93
N ALA A 66 14.07 2.00 3.52
CA ALA A 66 15.34 1.49 4.04
C ALA A 66 16.54 2.42 3.75
N ASP A 67 16.50 3.16 2.65
CA ASP A 67 17.54 4.14 2.30
C ASP A 67 17.46 5.44 3.14
N ASN A 68 16.28 5.76 3.71
CA ASN A 68 16.03 7.07 4.33
C ASN A 68 15.75 7.02 5.85
N PHE A 69 15.44 5.86 6.40
CA PHE A 69 15.09 5.69 7.82
C PHE A 69 15.90 4.56 8.46
N SER A 70 16.13 4.66 9.77
CA SER A 70 16.77 3.58 10.51
C SER A 70 15.84 2.37 10.64
N TRP A 71 16.43 1.18 10.73
CA TRP A 71 15.66 -0.06 10.88
C TRP A 71 14.84 -0.08 12.19
N GLU A 72 15.31 0.56 13.27
CA GLU A 72 14.57 0.68 14.53
C GLU A 72 13.30 1.53 14.35
N TYR A 73 13.41 2.63 13.60
CA TYR A 73 12.25 3.49 13.32
C TYR A 73 11.25 2.78 12.41
N LEU A 74 11.72 2.08 11.38
CA LEU A 74 10.87 1.31 10.48
C LEU A 74 10.14 0.17 11.19
N ALA A 75 10.74 -0.42 12.23
CA ALA A 75 10.11 -1.45 13.04
C ALA A 75 8.87 -0.94 13.80
N ASP A 76 8.74 0.37 13.98
CA ASP A 76 7.56 1.03 14.54
C ASP A 76 6.64 1.66 13.48
N CYS A 77 6.95 1.54 12.19
CA CYS A 77 6.14 2.07 11.09
C CYS A 77 5.13 1.05 10.56
N THR A 78 4.07 1.56 9.91
CA THR A 78 3.07 0.74 9.21
C THR A 78 3.11 1.02 7.72
N MET A 79 3.30 -0.01 6.90
CA MET A 79 2.99 0.04 5.47
C MET A 79 1.52 -0.29 5.22
N VAL A 80 0.84 0.54 4.44
CA VAL A 80 -0.49 0.23 3.89
C VAL A 80 -0.35 -0.03 2.40
N SER A 81 -0.76 -1.21 1.93
CA SER A 81 -0.84 -1.53 0.50
C SER A 81 -2.30 -1.58 0.04
N SER A 82 -2.54 -1.07 -1.17
CA SER A 82 -3.84 -1.20 -1.84
C SER A 82 -4.27 -2.66 -2.03
N TRP A 83 -3.32 -3.59 -2.15
CA TRP A 83 -3.55 -5.01 -2.34
C TRP A 83 -2.59 -5.86 -1.51
N GLU A 84 -2.96 -7.10 -1.27
CA GLU A 84 -2.09 -8.08 -0.63
C GLU A 84 -0.75 -8.20 -1.39
N PRO A 85 0.40 -7.98 -0.72
CA PRO A 85 1.68 -8.01 -1.40
C PRO A 85 2.08 -9.40 -1.86
N CYS A 86 2.62 -9.51 -3.08
CA CYS A 86 3.17 -10.78 -3.57
C CYS A 86 4.43 -11.20 -2.79
N ALA A 87 4.90 -12.43 -3.00
CA ALA A 87 6.07 -12.98 -2.31
C ALA A 87 7.33 -12.09 -2.39
N MET A 88 7.58 -11.46 -3.54
CA MET A 88 8.70 -10.51 -3.73
C MET A 88 8.56 -9.29 -2.80
N CYS A 89 7.35 -8.71 -2.75
CA CYS A 89 7.07 -7.55 -1.91
C CYS A 89 7.15 -7.92 -0.43
N ALA A 90 6.52 -9.02 -0.02
CA ALA A 90 6.57 -9.50 1.37
C ALA A 90 8.01 -9.70 1.85
N GLY A 91 8.87 -10.32 1.04
CA GLY A 91 10.29 -10.46 1.36
C GLY A 91 11.02 -9.12 1.47
N THR A 92 10.72 -8.17 0.58
CA THR A 92 11.36 -6.84 0.60
C THR A 92 10.94 -6.03 1.83
N ILE A 93 9.66 -6.08 2.22
CA ILE A 93 9.13 -5.43 3.43
C ILE A 93 9.82 -5.97 4.68
N TYR A 94 9.96 -7.30 4.77
CA TYR A 94 10.66 -7.96 5.87
C TYR A 94 12.11 -7.45 6.01
N TRP A 95 12.87 -7.43 4.91
CA TRP A 95 14.26 -6.97 4.93
C TRP A 95 14.41 -5.47 5.17
N ALA A 96 13.39 -4.66 4.87
CA ALA A 96 13.35 -3.25 5.22
C ALA A 96 12.97 -3.00 6.69
N HIS A 97 12.74 -4.04 7.50
CA HIS A 97 12.36 -3.94 8.91
C HIS A 97 11.07 -3.16 9.17
N ILE A 98 10.12 -3.14 8.23
CA ILE A 98 8.84 -2.44 8.43
C ILE A 98 7.95 -3.26 9.37
N GLY A 99 7.54 -2.66 10.49
CA GLY A 99 6.93 -3.38 11.62
C GLY A 99 5.53 -3.94 11.37
N ARG A 100 4.72 -3.26 10.55
CA ARG A 100 3.38 -3.72 10.20
C ARG A 100 3.10 -3.53 8.72
N LEU A 101 2.38 -4.49 8.17
CA LEU A 101 1.74 -4.40 6.86
C LEU A 101 0.23 -4.48 7.05
N VAL A 102 -0.49 -3.59 6.40
CA VAL A 102 -1.95 -3.61 6.23
C VAL A 102 -2.24 -3.63 4.74
N TYR A 103 -3.12 -4.51 4.28
CA TYR A 103 -3.60 -4.51 2.89
C TYR A 103 -5.11 -4.31 2.83
N LEU A 104 -5.56 -3.52 1.85
CA LEU A 104 -6.97 -3.11 1.74
C LEU A 104 -7.85 -4.15 1.03
N ALA A 105 -7.25 -4.97 0.16
CA ALA A 105 -7.92 -6.03 -0.57
C ALA A 105 -6.99 -7.24 -0.75
N SER A 106 -7.53 -8.46 -0.67
CA SER A 106 -6.77 -9.70 -0.82
C SER A 106 -6.40 -9.99 -2.27
N GLU A 107 -5.32 -10.76 -2.50
CA GLU A 107 -4.88 -11.17 -3.84
C GLU A 107 -5.98 -11.97 -4.54
N SER A 108 -6.69 -12.81 -3.79
CA SER A 108 -7.80 -13.61 -4.30
C SER A 108 -8.95 -12.80 -4.91
N ALA A 109 -9.08 -11.52 -4.56
CA ALA A 109 -10.06 -10.61 -5.14
C ALA A 109 -9.57 -9.94 -6.44
N LEU A 110 -8.29 -10.08 -6.80
CA LEU A 110 -7.73 -9.67 -8.09
C LEU A 110 -8.25 -10.60 -9.20
N GLN A 111 -9.34 -10.22 -9.85
CA GLN A 111 -9.79 -10.92 -11.05
C GLN A 111 -8.94 -10.53 -12.28
N PRO A 112 -8.33 -11.49 -13.00
CA PRO A 112 -7.71 -11.21 -14.29
C PRO A 112 -8.79 -10.69 -15.24
N GLY A 113 -8.70 -9.40 -15.62
CA GLY A 113 -9.57 -8.81 -16.63
C GLY A 113 -10.62 -7.80 -16.16
N ARG A 114 -10.74 -7.50 -14.86
CA ARG A 114 -11.53 -6.32 -14.42
C ARG A 114 -10.70 -5.04 -14.45
N GLY A 115 -10.07 -4.77 -15.59
CA GLY A 115 -9.80 -3.40 -16.04
C GLY A 115 -11.09 -2.78 -16.55
N ASP A 116 -12.16 -2.80 -15.74
CA ASP A 116 -13.41 -2.16 -16.12
C ASP A 116 -13.25 -0.64 -15.89
N ARG A 117 -13.52 0.12 -16.95
CA ARG A 117 -13.40 1.59 -16.97
C ARG A 117 -14.61 2.29 -16.31
N SER A 118 -15.48 1.56 -15.63
CA SER A 118 -16.82 2.01 -15.23
C SER A 118 -17.41 1.24 -14.04
N SER A 119 -16.73 1.12 -12.90
CA SER A 119 -17.38 0.90 -11.62
C SER A 119 -16.48 1.30 -10.46
N GLY A 120 -16.82 2.42 -9.82
CA GLY A 120 -16.32 2.78 -8.51
C GLY A 120 -16.98 1.87 -7.48
N GLY A 121 -16.23 0.93 -6.94
CA GLY A 121 -16.73 0.04 -5.91
C GLY A 121 -15.61 -0.83 -5.36
N VAL A 122 -14.95 -0.36 -4.30
CA VAL A 122 -14.21 -1.25 -3.42
C VAL A 122 -15.27 -2.12 -2.76
N GLY A 123 -15.45 -3.34 -3.26
CA GLY A 123 -16.39 -4.31 -2.69
C GLY A 123 -15.98 -4.57 -1.24
N GLY A 124 -16.79 -4.07 -0.30
CA GLY A 124 -16.61 -4.32 1.12
C GLY A 124 -16.85 -5.78 1.43
N ALA A 125 -15.79 -6.56 1.58
CA ALA A 125 -15.87 -7.89 2.19
C ALA A 125 -14.56 -8.41 2.79
N ASP A 126 -13.42 -7.72 2.63
CA ASP A 126 -12.13 -8.31 3.04
C ASP A 126 -11.10 -7.27 3.52
N CYS A 127 -11.57 -6.20 4.18
CA CYS A 127 -10.67 -5.25 4.82
C CYS A 127 -10.02 -5.95 6.03
N ALA A 128 -8.69 -6.18 5.92
CA ALA A 128 -7.75 -6.75 6.88
C ALA A 128 -8.31 -7.23 8.24
N ARG A 129 -8.20 -8.55 8.49
CA ARG A 129 -8.12 -9.10 9.85
C ARG A 129 -6.78 -8.76 10.49
#